data_AF-A0A4R3Q3M5-F1
#
_entry.id   AF-A0A4R3Q3M5-F1
#
_cell.length_a   1.000
_cell.length_b   1.000
_cell.length_c   1.000
_cell.angle_alpha   90.00
_cell.angle_beta   90.00
_cell.angle_gamma   90.00
#
_symmetry.space_group_name_H-M   'P 1'
#
loop_
_entity.id
_entity.type
_entity.pdbx_description
1 polymer ?
#
loop_
_entity_poly.entity_id
_entity_poly.type
_entity_poly.pdbx_seq_one_letter_code
_entity_poly.pdbx_strand_id
1 'polypeptide(L)'
;MTLPTYTPYDGSSKPFTIGLMPLDIGRWIEPDADLPRYLGEKQHLLEAHRDEIFVAEEDTETAQQECLDLLVNYLCEAYPALYRRIGNLVEVAGKPVDLWEPSLPPLLKAGSLIADDLVIMRRKDDGWHLVAGYVAFPSSWSLKEKFGRPMQAIHADVPGFGEGTRNATLITRIFDSLQTAQPVERMNWSVNATGDLFLPASKHRRPPQAAAFTLAERFARVERQTLRKLPGSGDIVFTIRVYVDPVAAIEHHPKAAVLVQSFANQLETLDEHQTAYKGLALQKAALVAKLRMLARRLSPV
;
A
#
# COMPACT_ATOMS: atom_id res chain seq x y z
N MET A 1 16.71 -15.86 -5.19
CA MET A 1 15.94 -14.61 -5.06
C MET A 1 14.52 -14.97 -4.65
N THR A 2 13.89 -14.22 -3.75
CA THR A 2 12.47 -14.40 -3.42
C THR A 2 11.62 -14.10 -4.65
N LEU A 3 10.57 -14.90 -4.89
CA LEU A 3 9.64 -14.66 -5.99
C LEU A 3 8.70 -13.50 -5.63
N PRO A 4 8.33 -12.63 -6.58
CA PRO A 4 7.32 -11.61 -6.32
C PRO A 4 6.00 -12.25 -5.87
N THR A 5 5.53 -11.89 -4.68
CA THR A 5 4.27 -12.42 -4.10
C THR A 5 3.06 -12.04 -4.94
N TYR A 6 3.02 -10.79 -5.41
CA TYR A 6 1.95 -10.25 -6.25
C TYR A 6 2.51 -9.62 -7.53
N THR A 7 1.81 -9.84 -8.63
CA THR A 7 2.22 -9.38 -9.97
C THR A 7 1.07 -8.69 -10.70
N PRO A 8 0.49 -7.58 -10.18
CA PRO A 8 -0.67 -6.91 -10.81
C PRO A 8 -0.36 -6.31 -12.21
N TYR A 9 0.92 -6.31 -12.60
CA TYR A 9 1.43 -5.99 -13.92
C TYR A 9 1.41 -7.20 -14.90
N ASP A 10 0.76 -8.30 -14.54
CA ASP A 10 0.60 -9.52 -15.37
C ASP A 10 -0.38 -9.39 -16.54
N GLY A 11 -1.08 -8.26 -16.66
CA GLY A 11 -2.08 -8.00 -17.70
C GLY A 11 -3.52 -8.25 -17.28
N SER A 12 -3.77 -8.78 -16.08
CA SER A 12 -5.12 -9.01 -15.55
C SER A 12 -5.84 -7.71 -15.16
N SER A 13 -5.08 -6.64 -14.89
CA SER A 13 -5.59 -5.33 -14.51
C SER A 13 -5.06 -4.22 -15.42
N LYS A 14 -5.83 -3.13 -15.55
CA LYS A 14 -5.40 -1.92 -16.25
C LYS A 14 -4.96 -0.85 -15.25
N PRO A 15 -3.77 -0.25 -15.39
CA PRO A 15 -3.37 0.91 -14.60
C PRO A 15 -4.40 2.05 -14.68
N PHE A 16 -4.47 2.87 -13.63
CA PHE A 16 -5.41 4.02 -13.55
C PHE A 16 -6.89 3.64 -13.66
N THR A 17 -7.23 2.42 -13.25
CA THR A 17 -8.61 2.01 -12.96
C THR A 17 -8.77 1.77 -11.46
N ILE A 18 -10.01 1.82 -10.97
CA ILE A 18 -10.31 1.57 -9.55
C ILE A 18 -9.95 0.13 -9.18
N GLY A 19 -10.38 -0.85 -9.98
CA GLY A 19 -9.93 -2.24 -9.88
C GLY A 19 -10.22 -2.92 -8.53
N LEU A 20 -11.32 -2.55 -7.87
CA LEU A 20 -11.74 -3.18 -6.61
C LEU A 20 -12.32 -4.56 -6.85
N MET A 21 -12.00 -5.46 -5.95
CA MET A 21 -12.50 -6.82 -5.87
C MET A 21 -12.99 -7.10 -4.45
N PRO A 22 -13.94 -8.03 -4.24
CA PRO A 22 -14.29 -8.48 -2.90
C PRO A 22 -13.05 -9.03 -2.18
N LEU A 23 -12.86 -8.62 -0.93
CA LEU A 23 -11.83 -9.16 -0.06
C LEU A 23 -12.38 -10.41 0.65
N ASP A 24 -11.65 -11.53 0.55
CA ASP A 24 -11.81 -12.62 1.51
C ASP A 24 -11.31 -12.14 2.87
N ILE A 25 -12.21 -12.01 3.84
CA ILE A 25 -11.86 -11.51 5.18
C ILE A 25 -10.85 -12.41 5.89
N GLY A 26 -10.78 -13.71 5.54
CA GLY A 26 -9.74 -14.61 6.04
C GLY A 26 -8.33 -14.18 5.64
N ARG A 27 -8.21 -13.35 4.59
CA ARG A 27 -6.97 -12.77 4.07
C ARG A 27 -6.88 -11.27 4.31
N TRP A 28 -7.53 -10.74 5.35
CA TRP A 28 -7.48 -9.30 5.62
C TRP A 28 -6.03 -8.79 5.75
N ILE A 29 -5.24 -9.41 6.63
CA ILE A 29 -3.79 -9.17 6.74
C ILE A 29 -3.07 -10.46 6.37
N GLU A 30 -1.92 -10.35 5.70
CA GLU A 30 -1.15 -11.50 5.24
C GLU A 30 0.27 -11.46 5.81
N PRO A 31 0.46 -11.86 7.08
CA PRO A 31 1.80 -11.99 7.66
C PRO A 31 2.65 -12.98 6.86
N ASP A 32 3.88 -12.61 6.59
CA ASP A 32 4.85 -13.44 5.87
C ASP A 32 6.21 -13.47 6.61
N ALA A 33 7.20 -14.12 6.00
CA ALA A 33 8.54 -14.24 6.57
C ALA A 33 9.25 -12.88 6.77
N ASP A 34 8.81 -11.82 6.10
CA ASP A 34 9.38 -10.49 6.24
C ASP A 34 8.80 -9.70 7.43
N LEU A 35 7.75 -10.20 8.10
CA LEU A 35 7.10 -9.48 9.21
C LEU A 35 8.09 -8.88 10.22
N PRO A 36 9.12 -9.59 10.73
CA PRO A 36 10.09 -9.00 11.66
C PRO A 36 10.85 -7.80 11.08
N ARG A 37 11.17 -7.84 9.77
CA ARG A 37 11.85 -6.75 9.06
C ARG A 37 10.96 -5.51 8.98
N TYR A 38 9.69 -5.67 8.62
CA TYR A 38 8.73 -4.56 8.55
C TYR A 38 8.46 -3.97 9.92
N LEU A 39 8.27 -4.80 10.96
CA LEU A 39 8.05 -4.30 12.32
C LEU A 39 9.29 -3.59 12.89
N GLY A 40 10.49 -4.10 12.59
CA GLY A 40 11.75 -3.44 12.94
C GLY A 40 11.89 -2.06 12.29
N GLU A 41 11.60 -1.96 10.99
CA GLU A 41 11.65 -0.68 10.26
C GLU A 41 10.60 0.31 10.78
N LYS A 42 9.37 -0.15 11.05
CA LYS A 42 8.33 0.67 11.69
C LYS A 42 8.79 1.26 13.02
N GLN A 43 9.41 0.44 13.86
CA GLN A 43 9.94 0.91 15.14
C GLN A 43 11.01 1.99 14.94
N HIS A 44 11.98 1.76 14.04
CA HIS A 44 13.02 2.73 13.71
C HIS A 44 12.43 4.05 13.19
N LEU A 45 11.48 3.99 12.26
CA LEU A 45 10.83 5.17 11.71
C LEU A 45 9.98 5.89 12.75
N LEU A 46 9.38 5.17 13.70
CA LEU A 46 8.62 5.80 14.79
C LEU A 46 9.53 6.60 15.73
N GLU A 47 10.78 6.18 15.90
CA GLU A 47 11.79 6.91 16.69
C GLU A 47 12.33 8.14 15.93
N ALA A 48 12.60 8.01 14.63
CA ALA A 48 13.26 9.05 13.84
C ALA A 48 12.30 10.02 13.10
N HIS A 49 11.10 9.56 12.75
CA HIS A 49 10.18 10.22 11.80
C HIS A 49 8.72 10.20 12.27
N ARG A 50 8.48 10.11 13.59
CA ARG A 50 7.13 9.98 14.18
C ARG A 50 6.09 10.89 13.53
N ASP A 51 6.39 12.19 13.46
CA ASP A 51 5.42 13.17 12.98
C ASP A 51 5.13 13.00 11.48
N GLU A 52 6.08 12.49 10.70
CA GLU A 52 5.90 12.27 9.25
C GLU A 52 5.04 11.04 8.95
N ILE A 53 5.05 10.05 9.84
CA ILE A 53 4.40 8.75 9.62
C ILE A 53 3.14 8.56 10.46
N PHE A 54 2.88 9.41 11.45
CA PHE A 54 1.68 9.35 12.28
C PHE A 54 0.97 10.70 12.37
N VAL A 55 -0.34 10.68 12.11
CA VAL A 55 -1.25 11.82 12.28
C VAL A 55 -2.59 11.33 12.79
N ALA A 56 -3.29 12.13 13.59
CA ALA A 56 -4.66 11.86 14.02
C ALA A 56 -5.36 13.18 14.35
N GLU A 57 -6.61 13.32 13.93
CA GLU A 57 -7.50 14.38 14.41
C GLU A 57 -7.97 14.04 15.83
N GLU A 58 -8.41 15.07 16.57
CA GLU A 58 -9.18 14.88 17.80
C GLU A 58 -10.43 14.03 17.53
N ASP A 59 -10.96 13.35 18.55
CA ASP A 59 -12.15 12.50 18.46
C ASP A 59 -12.04 11.32 17.47
N THR A 60 -10.82 10.82 17.23
CA THR A 60 -10.59 9.62 16.41
C THR A 60 -10.22 8.39 17.23
N GLU A 61 -9.95 8.55 18.53
CA GLU A 61 -9.47 7.49 19.43
C GLU A 61 -10.42 6.28 19.46
N THR A 62 -11.73 6.49 19.44
CA THR A 62 -12.71 5.39 19.42
C THR A 62 -12.60 4.54 18.16
N ALA A 63 -12.44 5.15 16.98
CA ALA A 63 -12.27 4.43 15.72
C ALA A 63 -10.89 3.75 15.64
N GLN A 64 -9.85 4.39 16.18
CA GLN A 64 -8.52 3.79 16.31
C GLN A 64 -8.56 2.56 17.23
N GLN A 65 -9.25 2.64 18.37
CA GLN A 65 -9.40 1.53 19.31
C GLN A 65 -10.20 0.38 18.70
N GLU A 66 -11.28 0.69 18.00
CA GLU A 66 -12.06 -0.32 17.26
C GLU A 66 -11.21 -1.04 16.21
N CYS A 67 -10.38 -0.30 15.47
CA CYS A 67 -9.43 -0.88 14.51
C CYS A 67 -8.42 -1.82 15.21
N LEU A 68 -7.86 -1.40 16.35
CA LEU A 68 -6.95 -2.22 17.16
C LEU A 68 -7.63 -3.51 17.63
N ASP A 69 -8.84 -3.42 18.18
CA ASP A 69 -9.56 -4.57 18.71
C ASP A 69 -9.89 -5.59 17.61
N LEU A 70 -10.36 -5.11 16.45
CA LEU A 70 -10.63 -5.97 15.30
C LEU A 70 -9.37 -6.65 14.77
N LEU A 71 -8.24 -5.93 14.69
CA LEU A 71 -6.96 -6.49 14.25
C LEU A 71 -6.43 -7.52 15.25
N VAL A 72 -6.43 -7.22 16.54
CA VAL A 72 -5.96 -8.17 17.57
C VAL A 72 -6.77 -9.46 17.53
N ASN A 73 -8.10 -9.37 17.49
CA ASN A 73 -8.95 -10.55 17.41
C ASN A 73 -8.68 -11.34 16.12
N TYR A 74 -8.66 -10.68 14.97
CA TYR A 74 -8.36 -11.33 13.69
C TYR A 74 -6.99 -12.02 13.68
N LEU A 75 -5.93 -11.34 14.12
CA LEU A 75 -4.56 -11.85 14.06
C LEU A 75 -4.36 -13.05 15.00
N CYS A 76 -4.91 -12.99 16.22
CA CYS A 76 -4.82 -14.09 17.17
C CYS A 76 -5.65 -15.30 16.75
N GLU A 77 -6.79 -15.11 16.07
CA GLU A 77 -7.62 -16.20 15.57
C GLU A 77 -7.04 -16.83 14.30
N ALA A 78 -6.64 -16.01 13.31
CA ALA A 78 -6.18 -16.48 12.01
C ALA A 78 -4.72 -16.96 12.02
N TYR A 79 -3.87 -16.38 12.88
CA TYR A 79 -2.43 -16.63 12.93
C TYR A 79 -1.91 -16.91 14.35
N PRO A 80 -2.49 -17.86 15.11
CA PRO A 80 -2.13 -18.11 16.51
C PRO A 80 -0.67 -18.57 16.71
N ALA A 81 -0.02 -19.09 15.66
CA ALA A 81 1.40 -19.45 15.69
C ALA A 81 2.34 -18.24 15.63
N LEU A 82 1.87 -17.10 15.09
CA LEU A 82 2.63 -15.86 14.96
C LEU A 82 2.22 -14.82 16.01
N TYR A 83 0.97 -14.85 16.44
CA TYR A 83 0.37 -13.89 17.36
C TYR A 83 -0.17 -14.59 18.60
N ARG A 84 0.46 -14.33 19.74
CA ARG A 84 0.03 -14.88 21.03
C ARG A 84 -0.39 -13.76 21.97
N ARG A 85 -1.66 -13.80 22.40
CA ARG A 85 -2.18 -12.85 23.39
C ARG A 85 -1.97 -13.37 24.81
N ILE A 86 -1.39 -12.55 25.67
CA ILE A 86 -1.18 -12.81 27.10
C ILE A 86 -1.68 -11.58 27.87
N GLY A 87 -2.92 -11.64 28.34
CA GLY A 87 -3.58 -10.49 28.98
C GLY A 87 -3.69 -9.30 28.03
N ASN A 88 -3.00 -8.20 28.37
CA ASN A 88 -2.89 -6.98 27.59
C ASN A 88 -1.73 -6.98 26.58
N LEU A 89 -0.89 -8.01 26.56
CA LEU A 89 0.21 -8.11 25.61
C LEU A 89 -0.19 -8.97 24.41
N VAL A 90 0.25 -8.57 23.23
CA VAL A 90 0.28 -9.42 22.03
C VAL A 90 1.73 -9.59 21.60
N GLU A 91 2.23 -10.81 21.67
CA GLU A 91 3.55 -11.16 21.19
C GLU A 91 3.52 -11.45 19.70
N VAL A 92 4.41 -10.79 18.95
CA VAL A 92 4.59 -10.95 17.51
C VAL A 92 6.06 -10.77 17.17
N ALA A 93 6.61 -11.61 16.29
CA ALA A 93 8.02 -11.53 15.86
C ALA A 93 9.03 -11.45 17.02
N GLY A 94 8.73 -12.12 18.15
CA GLY A 94 9.58 -12.13 19.35
C GLY A 94 9.55 -10.82 20.17
N LYS A 95 8.62 -9.90 19.88
CA LYS A 95 8.44 -8.64 20.61
C LYS A 95 7.01 -8.53 21.18
N PRO A 96 6.85 -8.09 22.44
CA PRO A 96 5.52 -7.80 22.98
C PRO A 96 5.05 -6.42 22.54
N VAL A 97 3.77 -6.30 22.19
CA VAL A 97 3.05 -5.03 22.04
C VAL A 97 2.06 -4.90 23.19
N ASP A 98 2.19 -3.84 23.99
CA ASP A 98 1.26 -3.55 25.08
C ASP A 98 0.03 -2.80 24.56
N LEU A 99 -1.13 -3.47 24.59
CA LEU A 99 -2.40 -2.90 24.16
C LEU A 99 -2.88 -1.77 25.07
N TRP A 100 -2.42 -1.71 26.32
CA TRP A 100 -2.83 -0.74 27.33
C TRP A 100 -1.84 0.37 27.57
N GLU A 101 -0.72 0.41 26.84
CA GLU A 101 0.28 1.49 26.95
C GLU A 101 -0.40 2.86 26.75
N PRO A 102 -0.57 3.68 27.80
CA PRO A 102 -1.40 4.87 27.73
C PRO A 102 -0.77 5.98 26.89
N SER A 103 0.55 5.97 26.71
CA SER A 103 1.26 6.98 25.90
C SER A 103 1.16 6.74 24.39
N LEU A 104 0.67 5.58 23.96
CA LEU A 104 0.56 5.22 22.55
C LEU A 104 -0.89 5.27 22.05
N PRO A 105 -1.18 6.07 21.00
CA PRO A 105 -2.42 6.01 20.26
C PRO A 105 -2.77 4.58 19.80
N PRO A 106 -4.04 4.16 19.83
CA PRO A 106 -4.42 2.80 19.47
C PRO A 106 -4.00 2.39 18.05
N LEU A 107 -4.00 3.33 17.08
CA LEU A 107 -3.58 3.04 15.71
C LEU A 107 -2.09 2.73 15.59
N LEU A 108 -1.24 3.32 16.44
CA LEU A 108 0.18 2.97 16.50
C LEU A 108 0.39 1.57 17.06
N LYS A 109 -0.36 1.19 18.09
CA LYS A 109 -0.36 -0.18 18.63
C LYS A 109 -0.78 -1.18 17.54
N ALA A 110 -1.85 -0.86 16.81
CA ALA A 110 -2.36 -1.69 15.73
C ALA A 110 -1.32 -1.87 14.62
N GLY A 111 -0.71 -0.78 14.15
CA GLY A 111 0.32 -0.86 13.13
C GLY A 111 1.64 -1.47 13.61
N SER A 112 1.86 -1.61 14.92
CA SER A 112 3.01 -2.33 15.50
C SER A 112 2.82 -3.85 15.52
N LEU A 113 1.63 -4.33 15.16
CA LEU A 113 1.31 -5.76 15.03
C LEU A 113 1.43 -6.27 13.60
N ILE A 114 1.37 -5.38 12.60
CA ILE A 114 1.25 -5.77 11.20
C ILE A 114 2.26 -5.05 10.32
N ALA A 115 2.53 -5.63 9.16
CA ALA A 115 3.44 -5.02 8.20
C ALA A 115 2.77 -3.93 7.35
N ASP A 116 1.44 -3.96 7.21
CA ASP A 116 0.62 -2.97 6.49
C ASP A 116 0.61 -1.60 7.17
N ASP A 117 0.62 -0.53 6.39
CA ASP A 117 0.25 0.79 6.88
C ASP A 117 -1.26 0.90 7.09
N LEU A 118 -1.69 1.79 7.99
CA LEU A 118 -3.08 1.96 8.39
C LEU A 118 -3.53 3.40 8.19
N VAL A 119 -4.72 3.58 7.63
CA VAL A 119 -5.39 4.88 7.50
C VAL A 119 -6.85 4.73 7.90
N ILE A 120 -7.38 5.70 8.66
CA ILE A 120 -8.80 5.80 8.99
C ILE A 120 -9.42 6.92 8.16
N MET A 121 -10.47 6.55 7.43
CA MET A 121 -11.27 7.44 6.60
C MET A 121 -12.62 7.67 7.27
N ARG A 122 -13.00 8.93 7.47
CA ARG A 122 -14.28 9.32 8.10
C ARG A 122 -15.14 10.13 7.14
N ARG A 123 -16.45 9.86 7.14
CA ARG A 123 -17.41 10.67 6.40
C ARG A 123 -17.71 11.97 7.16
N LYS A 124 -17.35 13.11 6.59
CA LYS A 124 -17.71 14.48 7.00
C LYS A 124 -18.66 15.10 5.98
N ASP A 125 -19.24 16.27 6.23
CA ASP A 125 -20.27 16.89 5.37
C ASP A 125 -19.89 16.95 3.89
N ASP A 126 -18.64 17.34 3.60
CA ASP A 126 -18.07 17.53 2.26
C ASP A 126 -17.39 16.28 1.68
N GLY A 127 -17.37 15.15 2.39
CA GLY A 127 -16.95 13.86 1.87
C GLY A 127 -16.12 13.01 2.83
N TRP A 128 -15.46 11.98 2.28
CA TRP A 128 -14.58 11.08 3.04
C TRP A 128 -13.20 11.71 3.26
N HIS A 129 -12.76 11.78 4.51
CA HIS A 129 -11.53 12.45 4.92
C HIS A 129 -10.54 11.49 5.55
N LEU A 130 -9.24 11.71 5.32
CA LEU A 130 -8.18 11.07 6.09
C LEU A 130 -8.10 11.71 7.48
N VAL A 131 -8.60 11.04 8.51
CA VAL A 131 -8.69 11.59 9.88
C VAL A 131 -7.68 10.98 10.86
N ALA A 132 -7.12 9.80 10.55
CA ALA A 132 -5.97 9.27 11.26
C ALA A 132 -5.16 8.38 10.33
N GLY A 133 -3.85 8.27 10.58
CA GLY A 133 -2.99 7.43 9.77
C GLY A 133 -1.70 7.08 10.49
N TYR A 134 -1.28 5.83 10.34
CA TYR A 134 0.07 5.36 10.57
C TYR A 134 0.62 4.80 9.25
N VAL A 135 1.36 5.63 8.53
CA VAL A 135 1.89 5.33 7.19
C VAL A 135 3.41 5.40 7.23
N ALA A 136 4.04 4.28 7.59
CA ALA A 136 5.48 4.14 7.66
C ALA A 136 6.12 3.91 6.29
N PHE A 137 5.37 3.34 5.34
CA PHE A 137 5.87 2.92 4.03
C PHE A 137 5.14 3.60 2.87
N PRO A 138 5.08 4.94 2.83
CA PRO A 138 4.43 5.65 1.74
C PRO A 138 5.14 5.38 0.41
N SER A 139 4.38 5.29 -0.68
CA SER A 139 4.90 5.12 -2.05
C SER A 139 5.06 6.47 -2.75
N SER A 140 5.93 7.33 -2.21
CA SER A 140 6.21 8.67 -2.75
C SER A 140 5.06 9.65 -2.64
N TRP A 141 4.45 9.73 -1.46
CA TRP A 141 3.49 10.74 -1.06
C TRP A 141 3.64 11.01 0.44
N SER A 142 3.27 12.21 0.89
CA SER A 142 3.38 12.61 2.29
C SER A 142 2.05 12.46 3.03
N LEU A 143 2.05 11.73 4.14
CA LEU A 143 0.89 11.62 5.02
C LEU A 143 0.45 13.00 5.51
N LYS A 144 1.39 13.82 6.00
CA LYS A 144 1.11 15.19 6.46
C LYS A 144 0.46 16.05 5.37
N GLU A 145 0.92 15.97 4.12
CA GLU A 145 0.35 16.76 3.02
C GLU A 145 -1.07 16.32 2.67
N LYS A 146 -1.44 15.05 2.92
CA LYS A 146 -2.75 14.49 2.58
C LYS A 146 -3.72 14.45 3.78
N PHE A 147 -3.21 14.62 5.01
CA PHE A 147 -3.99 14.61 6.24
C PHE A 147 -5.08 15.69 6.29
N GLY A 148 -6.25 15.34 6.82
CA GLY A 148 -7.39 16.23 6.98
C GLY A 148 -8.05 16.67 5.67
N ARG A 149 -7.61 16.15 4.52
CA ARG A 149 -8.16 16.51 3.21
C ARG A 149 -9.28 15.57 2.78
N PRO A 150 -10.26 16.07 1.99
CA PRO A 150 -11.26 15.22 1.38
C PRO A 150 -10.64 14.32 0.32
N MET A 151 -11.29 13.19 0.09
CA MET A 151 -10.87 12.14 -0.83
C MET A 151 -10.43 12.71 -2.19
N GLN A 152 -11.25 13.59 -2.78
CA GLN A 152 -11.02 14.18 -4.09
C GLN A 152 -9.72 15.03 -4.10
N ALA A 153 -9.46 15.78 -3.02
CA ALA A 153 -8.23 16.55 -2.87
C ALA A 153 -6.99 15.66 -2.63
N ILE A 154 -7.15 14.51 -1.97
CA ILE A 154 -6.08 13.52 -1.83
C ILE A 154 -5.65 13.01 -3.22
N HIS A 155 -6.62 12.79 -4.12
CA HIS A 155 -6.43 12.23 -5.45
C HIS A 155 -6.28 13.25 -6.59
N ALA A 156 -6.21 14.55 -6.27
CA ALA A 156 -6.15 15.61 -7.27
C ALA A 156 -4.98 15.45 -8.27
N ASP A 157 -3.85 14.91 -7.80
CA ASP A 157 -2.64 14.70 -8.62
C ASP A 157 -2.70 13.42 -9.47
N VAL A 158 -3.73 12.58 -9.28
CA VAL A 158 -3.84 11.29 -9.97
C VAL A 158 -4.57 11.47 -11.31
N PRO A 159 -3.93 11.18 -12.46
CA PRO A 159 -4.54 11.32 -13.78
C PRO A 159 -5.91 10.63 -13.90
N GLY A 160 -6.94 11.43 -14.18
CA GLY A 160 -8.31 10.95 -14.35
C GLY A 160 -9.11 10.73 -13.05
N PHE A 161 -8.60 11.17 -11.90
CA PHE A 161 -9.25 11.04 -10.58
C PHE A 161 -9.46 12.37 -9.84
N GLY A 162 -9.13 13.50 -10.48
CA GLY A 162 -9.44 14.81 -9.95
C GLY A 162 -10.94 15.07 -9.78
N GLU A 163 -11.28 16.14 -9.07
CA GLU A 163 -12.66 16.56 -8.85
C GLU A 163 -13.43 16.72 -10.18
N GLY A 164 -14.72 16.36 -10.17
CA GLY A 164 -15.59 16.39 -11.35
C GLY A 164 -15.39 15.23 -12.33
N THR A 165 -14.37 14.39 -12.16
CA THR A 165 -14.17 13.21 -13.01
C THR A 165 -15.12 12.07 -12.67
N ARG A 166 -15.40 11.19 -13.64
CA ARG A 166 -16.18 9.97 -13.43
C ARG A 166 -15.57 9.09 -12.32
N ASN A 167 -14.25 8.97 -12.25
CA ASN A 167 -13.60 8.13 -11.25
C ASN A 167 -13.73 8.71 -9.84
N ALA A 168 -13.62 10.03 -9.66
CA ALA A 168 -13.85 10.67 -8.36
C ALA A 168 -15.26 10.35 -7.84
N THR A 169 -16.29 10.52 -8.68
CA THR A 169 -17.68 10.17 -8.34
C THR A 169 -17.85 8.69 -7.99
N LEU A 170 -17.18 7.79 -8.72
CA LEU A 170 -17.22 6.36 -8.44
C LEU A 170 -16.58 6.02 -7.09
N ILE A 171 -15.44 6.61 -6.75
CA ILE A 171 -14.79 6.40 -5.45
C ILE A 171 -15.70 6.83 -4.31
N THR A 172 -16.30 8.02 -4.40
CA THR A 172 -17.24 8.50 -3.39
C THR A 172 -18.39 7.52 -3.20
N ARG A 173 -19.01 7.05 -4.30
CA ARG A 173 -20.10 6.06 -4.23
C ARG A 173 -19.66 4.75 -3.59
N ILE A 174 -18.46 4.25 -3.92
CA ILE A 174 -17.91 3.03 -3.34
C ILE A 174 -17.82 3.18 -1.83
N PHE A 175 -17.22 4.25 -1.33
CA PHE A 175 -17.05 4.49 0.10
C PHE A 175 -18.38 4.66 0.82
N ASP A 176 -19.31 5.44 0.25
CA ASP A 176 -20.66 5.61 0.79
C ASP A 176 -21.44 4.28 0.87
N SER A 177 -21.23 3.39 -0.11
CA SER A 177 -21.94 2.10 -0.21
C SER A 177 -21.24 0.94 0.48
N LEU A 178 -20.02 1.11 1.00
CA LEU A 178 -19.23 0.02 1.55
C LEU A 178 -19.94 -0.59 2.77
N GLN A 179 -20.18 -1.90 2.71
CA GLN A 179 -20.84 -2.64 3.78
C GLN A 179 -19.81 -3.32 4.68
N THR A 180 -20.06 -3.36 5.99
CA THR A 180 -19.18 -4.04 6.97
C THR A 180 -18.90 -5.49 6.60
N ALA A 181 -19.90 -6.20 6.06
CA ALA A 181 -19.79 -7.60 5.65
C ALA A 181 -19.14 -7.81 4.27
N GLN A 182 -18.84 -6.75 3.52
CA GLN A 182 -18.28 -6.81 2.17
C GLN A 182 -17.07 -5.88 2.06
N PRO A 183 -15.96 -6.20 2.76
CA PRO A 183 -14.71 -5.48 2.54
C PRO A 183 -14.22 -5.73 1.11
N VAL A 184 -13.38 -4.82 0.63
CA VAL A 184 -12.84 -4.87 -0.73
C VAL A 184 -11.34 -4.72 -0.71
N GLU A 185 -10.69 -5.23 -1.75
CA GLU A 185 -9.26 -5.04 -1.98
C GLU A 185 -8.98 -4.59 -3.41
N ARG A 186 -7.82 -3.99 -3.61
CA ARG A 186 -7.25 -3.71 -4.92
C ARG A 186 -5.74 -3.82 -4.86
N MET A 187 -5.13 -3.89 -6.03
CA MET A 187 -3.69 -3.80 -6.18
C MET A 187 -3.32 -2.52 -6.90
N ASN A 188 -2.26 -1.88 -6.45
CA ASN A 188 -1.59 -0.80 -7.18
C ASN A 188 -0.11 -1.15 -7.32
N TRP A 189 0.55 -0.60 -8.34
CA TRP A 189 1.98 -0.83 -8.53
C TRP A 189 2.70 0.41 -9.03
N SER A 190 3.99 0.49 -8.71
CA SER A 190 4.91 1.46 -9.30
C SER A 190 6.30 0.85 -9.46
N VAL A 191 7.20 1.53 -10.18
CA VAL A 191 8.61 1.15 -10.26
C VAL A 191 9.45 2.25 -9.66
N ASN A 192 10.36 1.88 -8.76
CA ASN A 192 11.25 2.79 -8.07
C ASN A 192 12.72 2.41 -8.34
N ALA A 193 13.61 3.38 -8.16
CA ALA A 193 15.06 3.19 -8.29
C ALA A 193 15.73 2.64 -7.01
N THR A 194 14.97 2.51 -5.92
CA THR A 194 15.44 1.97 -4.64
C THR A 194 14.44 0.95 -4.11
N GLY A 195 14.95 0.01 -3.30
CA GLY A 195 14.18 -0.99 -2.57
C GLY A 195 13.68 -0.51 -1.20
N ASP A 196 13.97 0.74 -0.82
CA ASP A 196 13.63 1.28 0.49
C ASP A 196 12.11 1.29 0.75
N LEU A 197 11.73 1.03 2.00
CA LEU A 197 10.32 1.03 2.40
C LEU A 197 9.78 2.45 2.62
N PHE A 198 10.57 3.36 3.22
CA PHE A 198 10.16 4.72 3.52
C PHE A 198 10.45 5.69 2.35
N LEU A 199 9.41 6.05 1.60
CA LEU A 199 9.51 7.01 0.50
C LEU A 199 8.50 8.16 0.69
N PRO A 200 8.71 9.08 1.66
CA PRO A 200 7.73 10.13 2.01
C PRO A 200 7.68 11.27 0.99
N ALA A 201 8.77 11.49 0.26
CA ALA A 201 8.86 12.57 -0.72
C ALA A 201 8.18 12.18 -2.05
N SER A 202 7.41 13.11 -2.61
CA SER A 202 6.82 12.98 -3.94
C SER A 202 7.86 12.65 -5.01
N LYS A 203 7.51 11.76 -5.95
CA LYS A 203 8.36 11.42 -7.11
C LYS A 203 8.74 12.65 -7.94
N HIS A 204 7.88 13.68 -7.92
CA HIS A 204 8.09 14.93 -8.63
C HIS A 204 9.20 15.81 -8.01
N ARG A 205 9.61 15.55 -6.76
CA ARG A 205 10.71 16.28 -6.10
C ARG A 205 12.08 15.62 -6.26
N ARG A 206 12.14 14.42 -6.86
CA ARG A 206 13.43 13.74 -7.11
C ARG A 206 13.99 14.20 -8.46
N PRO A 207 15.25 14.65 -8.52
CA PRO A 207 15.87 15.00 -9.79
C PRO A 207 15.85 13.76 -10.69
N PRO A 208 15.31 13.87 -11.92
CA PRO A 208 15.16 12.71 -12.77
C PRO A 208 16.55 12.29 -13.27
N GLN A 209 16.93 11.04 -13.03
CA GLN A 209 18.26 10.54 -13.38
C GLN A 209 18.16 9.62 -14.60
N ALA A 210 18.79 10.04 -15.70
CA ALA A 210 18.86 9.27 -16.95
C ALA A 210 19.98 8.20 -16.94
N ALA A 211 20.51 7.86 -15.76
CA ALA A 211 21.60 6.90 -15.63
C ALA A 211 21.17 5.51 -16.14
N ALA A 212 22.08 4.82 -16.81
CA ALA A 212 21.89 3.44 -17.20
C ALA A 212 21.62 2.57 -15.95
N PHE A 213 20.74 1.58 -16.10
CA PHE A 213 20.35 0.69 -15.01
C PHE A 213 20.10 -0.73 -15.52
N THR A 214 20.16 -1.68 -14.61
CA THR A 214 19.75 -3.07 -14.80
C THR A 214 18.36 -3.30 -14.22
N LEU A 215 17.71 -4.41 -14.58
CA LEU A 215 16.43 -4.78 -13.96
C LEU A 215 16.58 -5.13 -12.46
N ALA A 216 17.79 -5.40 -11.97
CA ALA A 216 18.06 -5.61 -10.55
C ALA A 216 18.12 -4.29 -9.76
N GLU A 217 18.39 -3.17 -10.42
CA GLU A 217 18.46 -1.82 -9.82
C GLU A 217 17.12 -1.06 -9.98
N ARG A 218 16.06 -1.75 -10.38
CA ARG A 218 14.70 -1.22 -10.41
C ARG A 218 13.81 -2.14 -9.62
N PHE A 219 12.92 -1.57 -8.83
CA PHE A 219 12.10 -2.30 -7.88
C PHE A 219 10.63 -2.11 -8.23
N ALA A 220 9.94 -3.20 -8.54
CA ALA A 220 8.50 -3.24 -8.59
C ALA A 220 7.98 -3.12 -7.15
N ARG A 221 7.28 -2.02 -6.87
CA ARG A 221 6.61 -1.79 -5.60
C ARG A 221 5.12 -2.03 -5.80
N VAL A 222 4.60 -3.07 -5.16
CA VAL A 222 3.18 -3.43 -5.21
C VAL A 222 2.53 -3.06 -3.88
N GLU A 223 1.40 -2.37 -3.95
CA GLU A 223 0.54 -2.08 -2.81
C GLU A 223 -0.69 -2.98 -2.90
N ARG A 224 -0.83 -3.87 -1.93
CA ARG A 224 -2.11 -4.52 -1.65
C ARG A 224 -2.90 -3.63 -0.70
N GLN A 225 -4.03 -3.18 -1.18
CA GLN A 225 -4.84 -2.14 -0.57
C GLN A 225 -6.18 -2.73 -0.17
N THR A 226 -6.54 -2.69 1.13
CA THR A 226 -7.85 -3.17 1.59
C THR A 226 -8.68 -2.06 2.20
N LEU A 227 -10.00 -2.08 1.98
CA LEU A 227 -10.95 -1.17 2.60
C LEU A 227 -11.97 -2.01 3.38
N ARG A 228 -12.06 -1.76 4.69
CA ARG A 228 -13.03 -2.41 5.57
C ARG A 228 -13.75 -1.36 6.38
N LYS A 229 -15.09 -1.39 6.36
CA LYS A 229 -15.90 -0.54 7.22
C LYS A 229 -15.89 -1.06 8.66
N LEU A 230 -15.66 -0.16 9.60
CA LEU A 230 -15.68 -0.42 11.03
C LEU A 230 -17.14 -0.45 11.52
N PRO A 231 -17.62 -1.55 12.15
CA PRO A 231 -19.02 -1.75 12.53
C PRO A 231 -19.58 -0.73 13.53
N GLY A 232 -18.79 -0.28 14.49
CA GLY A 232 -19.19 0.63 15.57
C GLY A 232 -19.14 2.09 15.13
N SER A 233 -17.98 2.56 14.70
CA SER A 233 -17.79 3.96 14.28
C SER A 233 -18.39 4.27 12.90
N GLY A 234 -18.52 3.29 12.01
CA GLY A 234 -18.89 3.50 10.61
C GLY A 234 -17.77 4.09 9.75
N ASP A 235 -16.61 4.40 10.33
CA ASP A 235 -15.40 4.80 9.62
C ASP A 235 -14.86 3.64 8.77
N ILE A 236 -13.95 3.93 7.84
CA ILE A 236 -13.32 2.93 6.98
C ILE A 236 -11.84 2.83 7.34
N VAL A 237 -11.39 1.64 7.71
CA VAL A 237 -9.96 1.35 7.79
C VAL A 237 -9.45 0.94 6.41
N PHE A 238 -8.40 1.64 5.98
CA PHE A 238 -7.66 1.41 4.75
C PHE A 238 -6.29 0.83 5.13
N THR A 239 -6.02 -0.42 4.73
CA THR A 239 -4.70 -1.06 4.94
C THR A 239 -3.90 -1.03 3.66
N ILE A 240 -2.59 -0.82 3.77
CA ILE A 240 -1.66 -0.74 2.63
C ILE A 240 -0.45 -1.63 2.91
N ARG A 241 -0.50 -2.88 2.42
CA ARG A 241 0.66 -3.77 2.44
C ARG A 241 1.55 -3.46 1.25
N VAL A 242 2.81 -3.13 1.53
CA VAL A 242 3.83 -2.90 0.51
C VAL A 242 4.65 -4.17 0.29
N TYR A 243 4.81 -4.57 -0.96
CA TYR A 243 5.78 -5.55 -1.44
C TYR A 243 6.80 -4.84 -2.34
N VAL A 244 8.09 -5.14 -2.16
CA VAL A 244 9.18 -4.52 -2.93
C VAL A 244 10.10 -5.60 -3.46
N ASP A 245 10.07 -5.80 -4.77
CA ASP A 245 10.87 -6.82 -5.44
C ASP A 245 11.71 -6.19 -6.55
N PRO A 246 12.99 -6.55 -6.70
CA PRO A 246 13.74 -6.21 -7.91
C PRO A 246 12.97 -6.70 -9.15
N VAL A 247 12.90 -5.89 -10.21
CA VAL A 247 12.22 -6.29 -11.47
C VAL A 247 12.90 -7.54 -12.06
N ALA A 248 14.20 -7.72 -11.83
CA ALA A 248 14.93 -8.94 -12.20
C ALA A 248 14.40 -10.21 -11.50
N ALA A 249 13.73 -10.11 -10.35
CA ALA A 249 13.16 -11.27 -9.66
C ALA A 249 12.09 -11.98 -10.49
N ILE A 250 11.42 -11.26 -11.41
CA ILE A 250 10.42 -11.82 -12.33
C ILE A 250 11.01 -12.97 -13.17
N GLU A 251 12.30 -12.95 -13.48
CA GLU A 251 12.98 -14.00 -14.25
C GLU A 251 12.84 -15.40 -13.63
N HIS A 252 12.71 -15.47 -12.30
CA HIS A 252 12.59 -16.72 -11.57
C HIS A 252 11.14 -17.19 -11.41
N HIS A 253 10.15 -16.39 -11.83
CA HIS A 253 8.75 -16.73 -11.67
C HIS A 253 8.32 -17.80 -12.69
N PRO A 254 7.46 -18.78 -12.32
CA PRO A 254 7.02 -19.82 -13.27
C PRO A 254 6.36 -19.29 -14.56
N LYS A 255 5.76 -18.09 -14.48
CA LYS A 255 5.15 -17.36 -15.61
C LYS A 255 6.02 -16.22 -16.14
N ALA A 256 7.34 -16.26 -15.94
CA ALA A 256 8.25 -15.13 -16.21
C ALA A 256 8.05 -14.51 -17.59
N ALA A 257 8.01 -15.32 -18.65
CA ALA A 257 7.84 -14.84 -20.03
C ALA A 257 6.54 -14.03 -20.23
N VAL A 258 5.42 -14.51 -19.69
CA VAL A 258 4.12 -13.81 -19.76
C VAL A 258 4.18 -12.53 -18.94
N LEU A 259 4.73 -12.58 -17.73
CA LEU A 259 4.81 -11.43 -16.83
C LEU A 259 5.63 -10.29 -17.43
N VAL A 260 6.83 -10.55 -17.96
CA VAL A 260 7.68 -9.49 -18.53
C VAL A 260 7.07 -8.89 -19.79
N GLN A 261 6.37 -9.71 -20.58
CA GLN A 261 5.67 -9.26 -21.78
C GLN A 261 4.47 -8.36 -21.41
N SER A 262 3.63 -8.80 -20.48
CA SER A 262 2.51 -8.02 -19.98
C SER A 262 2.95 -6.74 -19.28
N PHE A 263 4.02 -6.78 -18.50
CA PHE A 263 4.55 -5.61 -17.83
C PHE A 263 5.05 -4.57 -18.84
N ALA A 264 5.78 -5.01 -19.87
CA ALA A 264 6.19 -4.13 -20.97
C ALA A 264 4.98 -3.53 -21.71
N ASN A 265 3.96 -4.34 -22.02
CA ASN A 265 2.72 -3.86 -22.64
C ASN A 265 2.04 -2.79 -21.78
N GLN A 266 1.85 -3.03 -20.48
CA GLN A 266 1.21 -2.07 -19.58
C GLN A 266 2.00 -0.75 -19.52
N LEU A 267 3.32 -0.80 -19.45
CA LEU A 267 4.17 0.39 -19.47
C LEU A 267 4.00 1.18 -20.76
N GLU A 268 3.98 0.52 -21.92
CA GLU A 268 3.77 1.17 -23.22
C GLU A 268 2.39 1.83 -23.34
N THR A 269 1.35 1.27 -22.70
CA THR A 269 -0.01 1.86 -22.71
C THR A 269 -0.16 3.11 -21.83
N LEU A 270 0.82 3.42 -20.97
CA LEU A 270 0.76 4.64 -20.15
C LEU A 270 0.92 5.89 -21.03
N ASP A 271 -0.07 6.78 -20.96
CA ASP A 271 0.04 8.12 -21.56
C ASP A 271 1.12 8.97 -20.84
N GLU A 272 1.40 10.16 -21.37
CA GLU A 272 2.45 11.04 -20.84
C GLU A 272 2.19 11.47 -19.38
N HIS A 273 0.95 11.82 -19.04
CA HIS A 273 0.56 12.23 -17.69
C HIS A 273 0.68 11.08 -16.70
N GLN A 274 0.21 9.90 -17.07
CA GLN A 274 0.31 8.66 -16.30
C GLN A 274 1.77 8.23 -16.11
N THR A 275 2.58 8.35 -17.16
CA THR A 275 4.01 8.08 -17.12
C THR A 275 4.72 9.04 -16.16
N ALA A 276 4.41 10.33 -16.22
CA ALA A 276 4.96 11.35 -15.33
C ALA A 276 4.53 11.12 -13.88
N TYR A 277 3.24 10.84 -13.63
CA TYR A 277 2.71 10.54 -12.29
C TYR A 277 3.39 9.33 -11.65
N LYS A 278 3.63 8.26 -12.41
CA LYS A 278 4.37 7.08 -11.90
C LYS A 278 5.87 7.32 -11.71
N GLY A 279 6.40 8.49 -12.10
CA GLY A 279 7.83 8.82 -12.04
C GLY A 279 8.67 8.11 -13.10
N LEU A 280 8.07 7.80 -14.25
CA LEU A 280 8.67 6.95 -15.28
C LEU A 280 9.16 7.72 -16.52
N ALA A 281 8.99 9.04 -16.58
CA ALA A 281 9.23 9.85 -17.78
C ALA A 281 10.59 9.57 -18.45
N LEU A 282 11.69 9.54 -17.67
CA LEU A 282 13.04 9.29 -18.22
C LEU A 282 13.44 7.82 -18.30
N GLN A 283 12.67 6.90 -17.71
CA GLN A 283 13.06 5.48 -17.60
C GLN A 283 12.13 4.52 -18.34
N LYS A 284 10.93 4.96 -18.76
CA LYS A 284 9.91 4.12 -19.41
C LYS A 284 10.49 3.36 -20.60
N ALA A 285 11.10 4.07 -21.55
CA ALA A 285 11.65 3.48 -22.77
C ALA A 285 12.73 2.43 -22.47
N ALA A 286 13.68 2.75 -21.60
CA ALA A 286 14.76 1.84 -21.21
C ALA A 286 14.23 0.61 -20.45
N LEU A 287 13.26 0.79 -19.55
CA LEU A 287 12.64 -0.30 -18.80
C LEU A 287 11.88 -1.24 -19.72
N VAL A 288 11.06 -0.71 -20.63
CA VAL A 288 10.35 -1.48 -21.66
C VAL A 288 11.34 -2.26 -22.52
N ALA A 289 12.38 -1.63 -23.06
CA ALA A 289 13.37 -2.30 -23.89
C ALA A 289 14.03 -3.48 -23.17
N LYS A 290 14.39 -3.31 -21.89
CA LYS A 290 14.98 -4.37 -21.06
C LYS A 290 14.00 -5.52 -20.77
N LEU A 291 12.74 -5.21 -20.47
CA LEU A 291 11.69 -6.22 -20.30
C LEU A 291 11.44 -7.01 -21.59
N ARG A 292 11.43 -6.35 -22.74
CA ARG A 292 11.30 -7.00 -24.06
C ARG A 292 12.50 -7.89 -24.39
N MET A 293 13.71 -7.45 -24.05
CA MET A 293 14.91 -8.30 -24.17
C MET A 293 14.82 -9.53 -23.28
N LEU A 294 14.35 -9.37 -22.04
CA LEU A 294 14.13 -10.48 -21.12
C LEU A 294 13.08 -11.45 -21.67
N ALA A 295 11.97 -10.95 -22.21
CA ALA A 295 10.93 -11.76 -22.85
C ALA A 295 11.50 -12.65 -23.97
N ARG A 296 12.30 -12.07 -24.88
CA ARG A 296 12.96 -12.81 -25.97
C ARG A 296 13.91 -13.89 -25.47
N ARG A 297 14.61 -13.65 -24.35
CA ARG A 297 15.52 -14.65 -23.75
C ARG A 297 14.75 -15.79 -23.08
N LEU A 298 13.61 -15.50 -22.47
CA LEU A 298 12.75 -16.48 -21.79
C LEU A 298 11.86 -17.29 -22.74
N SER A 299 11.71 -16.84 -23.98
CA SER A 299 11.00 -17.55 -25.05
C SER A 299 11.85 -17.54 -26.32
N PRO A 300 12.98 -18.28 -26.32
CA PRO A 300 13.75 -18.45 -27.54
C PRO A 300 12.88 -19.22 -28.54
N VAL A 301 12.71 -18.62 -29.72
CA VAL A 301 12.01 -19.22 -30.87
C VAL A 301 12.68 -20.54 -31.25
#